data_AF-A0A382M8D0-F1
#
_entry.id   AF-A0A382M8D0-F1
#
_cell.length_a   1.000
_cell.length_b   1.000
_cell.length_c   1.000
_cell.angle_alpha   90.00
_cell.angle_beta   90.00
_cell.angle_gamma   90.00
#
_symmetry.space_group_name_H-M   'P 1'
#
loop_
_entity.id
_entity.type
_entity.pdbx_description
1 polymer ?
#
loop_
_entity_poly.entity_id
_entity_poly.type
_entity_poly.pdbx_seq_one_letter_code
_entity_poly.pdbx_strand_id
1 'polypeptide(L)'
;PQSFVTSSIGTASVGESGITALGFTFTWATELRIVVMISAAHALKLLDGQQGRHRPFFWALMLAVLVSMVSSLWVILDLSYSYGGINLNRWFFGGGARSPFESFVARRLINPAGPSWEGWFSTGIGASIMGGLMLARHYLIWWPLHPIGFPVAGLWLMSHSWFSIFLAWICKAIALKYWGPRGFSAARPFFLGAILGQFTSAGVWLIVDAFTGMTDNRIFSW
;
A
#
# COMPACT_ATOMS: atom_id res chain seq x y z
N PRO A 1 -7.58 -7.68 9.33
CA PRO A 1 -8.85 -8.21 9.89
C PRO A 1 -8.64 -9.47 10.73
N GLN A 2 -7.72 -10.33 10.30
CA GLN A 2 -7.31 -11.57 10.96
C GLN A 2 -6.93 -11.36 12.43
N SER A 3 -6.04 -10.40 12.71
CA SER A 3 -5.63 -10.07 14.07
C SER A 3 -6.82 -9.68 14.95
N PHE A 4 -7.74 -8.85 14.42
CA PHE A 4 -8.95 -8.43 15.12
C PHE A 4 -9.86 -9.61 15.46
N VAL A 5 -10.10 -10.54 14.53
CA VAL A 5 -10.92 -11.73 14.78
C VAL A 5 -10.27 -12.58 15.87
N THR A 6 -8.98 -12.91 15.74
CA THR A 6 -8.30 -13.76 16.74
C THR A 6 -8.21 -13.12 18.13
N SER A 7 -8.11 -11.79 18.22
CA SER A 7 -8.08 -11.08 19.51
C SER A 7 -9.46 -10.88 20.13
N SER A 8 -10.50 -10.76 19.30
CA SER A 8 -11.86 -10.43 19.77
C SER A 8 -12.63 -11.64 20.28
N ILE A 9 -12.58 -12.77 19.57
CA ILE A 9 -13.24 -14.01 19.95
C ILE A 9 -12.28 -15.04 20.59
N GLY A 10 -10.97 -14.79 20.53
CA GLY A 10 -9.93 -15.68 21.04
C GLY A 10 -9.51 -16.72 20.01
N THR A 11 -8.30 -17.28 20.16
CA THR A 11 -7.76 -18.28 19.24
C THR A 11 -8.41 -19.65 19.43
N ALA A 12 -8.81 -19.98 20.66
CA ALA A 12 -9.44 -21.25 21.00
C ALA A 12 -10.81 -21.44 20.33
N SER A 13 -11.59 -20.35 20.17
CA SER A 13 -12.91 -20.40 19.52
C SER A 13 -12.83 -20.47 18.00
N VAL A 14 -11.77 -19.89 17.41
CA VAL A 14 -11.49 -19.97 15.96
C VAL A 14 -11.02 -21.38 15.57
N GLY A 15 -10.35 -22.08 16.48
CA GLY A 15 -9.78 -23.40 16.24
C GLY A 15 -8.54 -23.38 15.34
N GLU A 16 -7.77 -24.47 15.36
CA GLU A 16 -6.49 -24.57 14.65
C GLU A 16 -6.66 -24.40 13.13
N SER A 17 -7.65 -25.10 12.56
CA SER A 17 -7.98 -25.00 11.12
C SER A 17 -8.41 -23.59 10.72
N GLY A 18 -9.15 -22.90 11.58
CA GLY A 18 -9.57 -21.52 11.35
C GLY A 18 -8.39 -20.54 11.38
N ILE A 19 -7.45 -20.72 12.31
CA ILE A 19 -6.24 -19.89 12.38
C ILE A 19 -5.38 -20.09 11.13
N THR A 20 -5.21 -21.33 10.67
CA THR A 20 -4.48 -21.63 9.45
C THR A 20 -5.16 -21.03 8.22
N ALA A 21 -6.50 -21.14 8.12
CA ALA A 21 -7.27 -20.52 7.05
C ALA A 21 -7.12 -18.99 7.05
N LEU A 22 -7.16 -18.35 8.22
CA LEU A 22 -6.90 -16.91 8.36
C LEU A 22 -5.49 -16.53 7.90
N GLY A 23 -4.48 -17.39 8.13
CA GLY A 23 -3.12 -17.22 7.61
C GLY A 23 -3.08 -16.99 6.10
N PHE A 24 -3.81 -17.79 5.32
CA PHE A 24 -3.88 -17.66 3.85
C PHE A 24 -4.55 -16.37 3.38
N THR A 25 -5.41 -15.76 4.21
CA THR A 25 -6.10 -14.51 3.85
C THR A 25 -5.22 -13.27 4.01
N PHE A 26 -4.06 -13.37 4.67
CA PHE A 26 -3.17 -12.20 4.90
C PHE A 26 -2.79 -11.53 3.59
N THR A 27 -2.40 -12.31 2.57
CA THR A 27 -1.97 -11.81 1.26
C THR A 27 -2.97 -10.83 0.63
N TRP A 28 -4.26 -11.05 0.84
CA TRP A 28 -5.32 -10.24 0.25
C TRP A 28 -5.79 -9.09 1.13
N ALA A 29 -5.77 -9.27 2.47
CA ALA A 29 -6.40 -8.32 3.38
C ALA A 29 -5.45 -7.34 4.07
N THR A 30 -4.12 -7.57 4.00
CA THR A 30 -3.13 -6.65 4.61
C THR A 30 -2.47 -5.71 3.61
N GLU A 31 -2.64 -5.95 2.31
CA GLU A 31 -2.09 -5.06 1.29
C GLU A 31 -3.08 -3.95 0.95
N LEU A 32 -2.80 -2.74 1.44
CA LEU A 32 -3.62 -1.54 1.22
C LEU A 32 -2.95 -0.54 0.28
N ARG A 33 -1.72 -0.81 -0.19
CA ARG A 33 -0.90 0.15 -0.94
C ARG A 33 -1.29 0.22 -2.42
N ILE A 34 -1.60 -0.91 -3.03
CA ILE A 34 -1.82 -1.02 -4.48
C ILE A 34 -3.26 -1.47 -4.72
N VAL A 35 -4.20 -0.53 -4.54
CA VAL A 35 -5.60 -0.80 -4.81
C VAL A 35 -5.85 -0.64 -6.30
N VAL A 36 -6.33 -1.70 -6.96
CA VAL A 36 -6.64 -1.70 -8.41
C VAL A 36 -7.54 -0.52 -8.81
N MET A 37 -8.42 -0.10 -7.90
CA MET A 37 -9.31 1.06 -8.08
C MET A 37 -8.54 2.36 -8.34
N ILE A 38 -7.39 2.58 -7.67
CA ILE A 38 -6.59 3.80 -7.85
C ILE A 38 -6.01 3.83 -9.27
N SER A 39 -5.42 2.72 -9.70
CA SER A 39 -4.89 2.56 -11.06
C SER A 39 -5.99 2.71 -12.12
N ALA A 40 -7.16 2.12 -11.88
CA ALA A 40 -8.32 2.25 -12.76
C ALA A 40 -8.83 3.71 -12.83
N ALA A 41 -8.89 4.42 -11.70
CA ALA A 41 -9.30 5.82 -11.65
C ALA A 41 -8.32 6.72 -12.44
N HIS A 42 -7.01 6.48 -12.34
CA HIS A 42 -6.01 7.17 -13.15
C HIS A 42 -6.16 6.86 -14.64
N ALA A 43 -6.38 5.60 -15.00
CA ALA A 43 -6.63 5.19 -16.39
C ALA A 43 -7.90 5.85 -16.96
N LEU A 44 -8.98 5.93 -16.17
CA LEU A 44 -10.21 6.62 -16.56
C LEU A 44 -10.01 8.14 -16.66
N LYS A 45 -9.20 8.74 -15.80
CA LYS A 45 -8.90 10.17 -15.88
C LYS A 45 -8.17 10.55 -17.16
N LEU A 46 -7.40 9.63 -17.74
CA LEU A 46 -6.75 9.82 -19.04
C LEU A 46 -7.76 9.90 -20.21
N LEU A 47 -8.94 9.30 -20.05
CA LEU A 47 -10.03 9.36 -21.02
C LEU A 47 -10.90 10.60 -20.87
N ASP A 48 -10.70 11.39 -19.82
CA ASP A 48 -11.50 12.58 -19.53
C ASP A 48 -11.26 13.65 -20.61
N GLY A 49 -12.31 14.00 -21.36
CA GLY A 49 -12.23 14.90 -22.53
C GLY A 49 -12.12 14.22 -23.90
N GLN A 50 -12.05 12.88 -23.97
CA GLN A 50 -12.09 12.12 -25.22
C GLN A 50 -13.53 11.71 -25.54
N GLN A 51 -14.07 12.13 -26.70
CA GLN A 51 -15.37 11.66 -27.18
C GLN A 51 -15.19 10.30 -27.89
N GLY A 52 -15.77 9.22 -27.36
CA GLY A 52 -15.68 7.89 -27.98
C GLY A 52 -16.34 6.76 -27.20
N ARG A 53 -16.26 5.53 -27.76
CA ARG A 53 -16.72 4.31 -27.09
C ARG A 53 -15.74 3.93 -25.98
N HIS A 54 -16.16 4.00 -24.73
CA HIS A 54 -15.35 3.59 -23.57
C HIS A 54 -15.33 2.06 -23.33
N ARG A 55 -16.21 1.30 -23.99
CA ARG A 55 -16.31 -0.17 -23.81
C ARG A 55 -15.03 -0.95 -24.19
N PRO A 56 -14.33 -0.66 -25.30
CA PRO A 56 -13.07 -1.31 -25.62
C PRO A 56 -11.96 -1.02 -24.60
N PHE A 57 -11.97 0.18 -23.99
CA PHE A 57 -10.98 0.55 -22.99
C PHE A 57 -11.10 -0.29 -21.71
N PHE A 58 -12.32 -0.60 -21.29
CA PHE A 58 -12.55 -1.52 -20.18
C PHE A 58 -11.91 -2.89 -20.44
N TRP A 59 -12.12 -3.45 -21.64
CA TRP A 59 -11.54 -4.73 -22.00
C TRP A 59 -10.02 -4.68 -22.15
N ALA A 60 -9.47 -3.58 -22.66
CA ALA A 60 -8.02 -3.36 -22.71
C ALA A 60 -7.42 -3.30 -21.29
N LEU A 61 -8.09 -2.62 -20.35
CA LEU A 61 -7.67 -2.57 -18.95
C LEU A 61 -7.73 -3.95 -18.30
N MET A 62 -8.80 -4.71 -18.53
CA MET A 62 -8.91 -6.09 -18.03
C MET A 62 -7.82 -6.99 -18.61
N LEU A 63 -7.53 -6.88 -19.91
CA LEU A 63 -6.44 -7.63 -20.53
C LEU A 63 -5.09 -7.26 -19.90
N ALA A 64 -4.81 -5.97 -19.69
CA ALA A 64 -3.57 -5.52 -19.06
C ALA A 64 -3.41 -6.06 -17.63
N VAL A 65 -4.49 -6.07 -16.84
CA VAL A 65 -4.49 -6.68 -15.50
C VAL A 65 -4.21 -8.19 -15.57
N LEU A 66 -4.85 -8.92 -16.48
CA LEU A 66 -4.63 -10.36 -16.62
C LEU A 66 -3.20 -10.68 -17.10
N VAL A 67 -2.71 -9.97 -18.12
CA VAL A 67 -1.35 -10.15 -18.64
C VAL A 67 -0.32 -9.85 -17.58
N SER A 68 -0.46 -8.73 -16.85
CA SER A 68 0.46 -8.37 -15.76
C SER A 68 0.43 -9.39 -14.62
N MET A 69 -0.74 -9.94 -14.29
CA MET A 69 -0.85 -10.99 -13.28
C MET A 69 -0.13 -12.27 -13.71
N VAL A 70 -0.37 -12.75 -14.94
CA VAL A 70 0.23 -13.98 -15.47
C VAL A 70 1.74 -13.81 -15.65
N SER A 71 2.20 -12.69 -16.21
CA SER A 71 3.63 -12.43 -16.40
C SER A 71 4.36 -12.33 -15.06
N SER A 72 3.75 -11.68 -14.05
CA SER A 72 4.32 -11.58 -12.71
C SER A 72 4.47 -12.96 -12.07
N LEU A 73 3.43 -13.79 -12.11
CA LEU A 73 3.48 -15.16 -11.58
C LEU A 73 4.57 -16.00 -12.27
N TRP A 74 4.64 -15.91 -13.61
CA TRP A 74 5.63 -16.66 -14.38
C TRP A 74 7.07 -16.24 -14.02
N VAL A 75 7.37 -14.93 -14.04
CA VAL A 75 8.71 -14.41 -13.73
C VAL A 75 9.12 -14.73 -12.28
N ILE A 76 8.19 -14.61 -11.33
CA ILE A 76 8.46 -14.95 -9.92
C ILE A 76 8.84 -16.43 -9.78
N LEU A 77 8.10 -17.33 -10.43
CA LEU A 77 8.38 -18.77 -10.39
C LEU A 77 9.71 -19.08 -11.08
N ASP A 78 9.94 -18.56 -12.28
CA ASP A 78 11.17 -18.78 -13.05
C ASP A 78 12.43 -18.35 -12.28
N LEU A 79 12.41 -17.14 -11.72
CA LEU A 79 13.50 -16.63 -10.88
C LEU A 79 13.68 -17.46 -9.60
N SER A 80 12.57 -17.89 -8.98
CA SER A 80 12.63 -18.69 -7.75
C SER A 80 13.21 -20.08 -7.99
N TYR A 81 12.92 -20.70 -9.14
CA TYR A 81 13.48 -22.00 -9.53
C TYR A 81 14.95 -21.87 -9.95
N SER A 82 15.32 -20.80 -10.64
CA SER A 82 16.68 -20.62 -11.17
C SER A 82 17.70 -20.20 -10.10
N TYR A 83 17.34 -19.25 -9.24
CA TYR A 83 18.26 -18.65 -8.27
C TYR A 83 18.00 -19.10 -6.82
N GLY A 84 16.90 -19.82 -6.60
CA GLY A 84 16.39 -20.15 -5.27
C GLY A 84 15.65 -18.96 -4.66
N GLY A 85 14.36 -19.13 -4.36
CA GLY A 85 13.49 -18.11 -3.76
C GLY A 85 14.12 -17.36 -2.58
N ILE A 86 14.88 -18.07 -1.73
CA ILE A 86 15.51 -17.52 -0.52
C ILE A 86 16.64 -16.52 -0.83
N ASN A 87 17.30 -16.66 -1.99
CA ASN A 87 18.40 -15.79 -2.41
C ASN A 87 17.92 -14.51 -3.11
N LEU A 88 16.64 -14.44 -3.46
CA LEU A 88 16.02 -13.23 -4.01
C LEU A 88 15.77 -12.19 -2.90
N ASN A 89 14.90 -11.23 -3.14
CA ASN A 89 14.62 -10.17 -2.17
C ASN A 89 14.17 -10.75 -0.81
N ARG A 90 14.96 -10.45 0.23
CA ARG A 90 14.76 -10.97 1.60
C ARG A 90 13.38 -10.66 2.19
N TRP A 91 12.77 -9.54 1.81
CA TRP A 91 11.43 -9.21 2.26
C TRP A 91 10.37 -9.95 1.44
N PHE A 92 10.36 -9.82 0.11
CA PHE A 92 9.29 -10.39 -0.71
C PHE A 92 9.26 -11.93 -0.71
N PHE A 93 10.41 -12.58 -0.72
CA PHE A 93 10.50 -14.04 -0.77
C PHE A 93 10.80 -14.70 0.58
N GLY A 94 11.27 -13.93 1.55
CA GLY A 94 11.54 -14.38 2.91
C GLY A 94 10.48 -13.88 3.89
N GLY A 95 10.72 -12.71 4.47
CA GLY A 95 9.95 -12.18 5.59
C GLY A 95 8.47 -12.01 5.30
N GLY A 96 8.10 -11.40 4.18
CA GLY A 96 6.71 -11.16 3.77
C GLY A 96 5.95 -12.45 3.44
N ALA A 97 6.60 -13.42 2.79
CA ALA A 97 6.00 -14.72 2.46
C ALA A 97 5.82 -15.61 3.70
N ARG A 98 6.76 -15.57 4.64
CA ARG A 98 6.75 -16.41 5.85
C ARG A 98 5.99 -15.79 7.02
N SER A 99 5.96 -14.46 7.13
CA SER A 99 5.38 -13.75 8.28
C SER A 99 3.94 -14.15 8.61
N PRO A 100 3.01 -14.36 7.65
CA PRO A 100 1.67 -14.84 7.98
C PRO A 100 1.66 -16.19 8.69
N PHE A 101 2.58 -17.09 8.35
CA PHE A 101 2.61 -18.44 8.93
C PHE A 101 3.47 -18.51 10.19
N GLU A 102 4.65 -17.89 10.20
CA GLU A 102 5.57 -17.91 11.34
C GLU A 102 5.14 -16.93 12.45
N SER A 103 4.82 -15.69 12.08
CA SER A 103 4.53 -14.62 13.04
C SER A 103 3.09 -14.69 13.57
N PHE A 104 2.15 -15.19 12.76
CA PHE A 104 0.74 -15.24 13.12
C PHE A 104 0.27 -16.67 13.40
N VAL A 105 0.26 -17.58 12.43
CA VAL A 105 -0.29 -18.95 12.63
C VAL A 105 0.46 -19.71 13.72
N ALA A 106 1.78 -19.86 13.61
CA ALA A 106 2.59 -20.62 14.56
C ALA A 106 2.52 -20.03 15.97
N ARG A 107 2.64 -18.71 16.12
CA ARG A 107 2.55 -18.06 17.44
C ARG A 107 1.19 -18.26 18.11
N ARG A 108 0.10 -18.19 17.35
CA ARG A 108 -1.27 -18.32 17.85
C ARG A 108 -1.68 -19.77 18.14
N LEU A 109 -1.04 -20.74 17.48
CA LEU A 109 -1.17 -22.17 17.79
C LEU A 109 -0.38 -22.55 19.05
N ILE A 110 0.86 -22.08 19.18
CA ILE A 110 1.73 -22.41 20.34
C ILE A 110 1.24 -21.73 21.62
N ASN A 111 0.69 -20.52 21.52
CA ASN A 111 0.15 -19.77 22.66
C ASN A 111 -1.32 -19.43 22.42
N PRO A 112 -2.25 -20.38 22.64
CA PRO A 112 -3.67 -20.09 22.55
C PRO A 112 -4.05 -19.03 23.58
N ALA A 113 -4.65 -17.94 23.13
CA ALA A 113 -5.10 -16.84 23.97
C ALA A 113 -6.61 -16.70 23.89
N GLY A 114 -7.24 -16.45 25.04
CA GLY A 114 -8.66 -16.06 25.10
C GLY A 114 -8.91 -14.66 24.51
N PRO A 115 -10.18 -14.22 24.49
CA PRO A 115 -10.53 -12.85 24.11
C PRO A 115 -9.72 -11.82 24.89
N SER A 116 -9.08 -10.88 24.18
CA SER A 116 -8.31 -9.81 24.81
C SER A 116 -9.23 -8.63 25.16
N TRP A 117 -9.48 -8.42 26.45
CA TRP A 117 -10.25 -7.26 26.92
C TRP A 117 -9.55 -5.93 26.62
N GLU A 118 -8.23 -5.88 26.73
CA GLU A 118 -7.43 -4.72 26.33
C GLU A 118 -7.62 -4.38 24.84
N GLY A 119 -7.65 -5.40 23.97
CA GLY A 119 -7.90 -5.22 22.54
C GLY A 119 -9.29 -4.66 22.24
N TRP A 120 -10.31 -5.11 22.97
CA TRP A 120 -11.66 -4.55 22.88
C TRP A 120 -11.71 -3.10 23.38
N PHE A 121 -11.02 -2.78 24.47
CA PHE A 121 -10.92 -1.42 24.99
C PHE A 121 -10.25 -0.48 23.97
N SER A 122 -9.09 -0.87 23.41
CA SER A 122 -8.43 -0.10 22.37
C SER A 122 -9.28 0.06 21.11
N THR A 123 -10.00 -0.99 20.71
CA THR A 123 -10.94 -0.94 19.58
C THR A 123 -12.08 0.04 19.87
N GLY A 124 -12.65 0.01 21.08
CA GLY A 124 -13.70 0.92 21.51
C GLY A 124 -13.24 2.39 21.49
N ILE A 125 -12.01 2.67 21.95
CA ILE A 125 -11.42 4.01 21.86
C ILE A 125 -11.27 4.43 20.40
N GLY A 126 -10.67 3.58 19.56
CA GLY A 126 -10.48 3.86 18.15
C GLY A 126 -11.79 4.11 17.41
N ALA A 127 -12.81 3.30 17.67
CA ALA A 127 -14.16 3.46 17.13
C ALA A 127 -14.83 4.74 17.61
N SER A 128 -14.66 5.11 18.88
CA SER A 128 -15.22 6.35 19.44
C SER A 128 -14.56 7.58 18.83
N ILE A 129 -13.23 7.59 18.67
CA ILE A 129 -12.49 8.68 18.02
C ILE A 129 -12.91 8.80 16.56
N MET A 130 -12.96 7.69 15.82
CA MET A 130 -13.35 7.68 14.42
C MET A 130 -14.80 8.13 14.24
N GLY A 131 -15.71 7.62 15.06
CA GLY A 131 -17.11 8.03 15.09
C GLY A 131 -17.26 9.52 15.40
N GLY A 132 -16.54 10.02 16.40
CA GLY A 132 -16.48 11.45 16.73
C GLY A 132 -15.98 12.30 15.56
N LEU A 133 -14.91 11.89 14.88
CA LEU A 133 -14.40 12.60 13.70
C LEU A 133 -15.39 12.57 12.53
N MET A 134 -16.10 11.46 12.32
CA MET A 134 -17.11 11.35 11.28
C MET A 134 -18.32 12.23 11.58
N LEU A 135 -18.82 12.23 12.82
CA LEU A 135 -19.94 13.07 13.25
C LEU A 135 -19.56 14.55 13.23
N ALA A 136 -18.36 14.91 13.71
CA ALA A 136 -17.85 16.27 13.64
C ALA A 136 -17.78 16.75 12.19
N ARG A 137 -17.26 15.94 11.25
CA ARG A 137 -17.26 16.29 9.82
C ARG A 137 -18.67 16.39 9.22
N HIS A 138 -19.63 15.61 9.72
CA HIS A 138 -20.99 15.62 9.21
C HIS A 138 -21.78 16.84 9.68
N TYR A 139 -21.64 17.23 10.95
CA TYR A 139 -22.41 18.31 11.57
C TYR A 139 -21.69 19.66 11.61
N LEU A 140 -20.35 19.68 11.65
CA LEU A 140 -19.54 20.90 11.73
C LEU A 140 -18.89 21.19 10.37
N ILE A 141 -19.52 22.08 9.60
CA ILE A 141 -19.08 22.46 8.24
C ILE A 141 -17.67 23.10 8.27
N TRP A 142 -17.28 23.73 9.39
CA TRP A 142 -15.96 24.35 9.56
C TRP A 142 -14.85 23.39 10.02
N TRP A 143 -15.16 22.10 10.26
CA TRP A 143 -14.20 21.18 10.86
C TRP A 143 -13.04 20.84 9.90
N PRO A 144 -11.78 21.16 10.25
CA PRO A 144 -10.67 21.06 9.32
C PRO A 144 -10.07 19.65 9.23
N LEU A 145 -10.33 18.79 10.23
CA LEU A 145 -9.70 17.48 10.32
C LEU A 145 -10.50 16.42 9.56
N HIS A 146 -9.85 15.83 8.55
CA HIS A 146 -10.46 14.75 7.77
C HIS A 146 -10.32 13.41 8.50
N PRO A 147 -11.40 12.61 8.65
CA PRO A 147 -11.36 11.31 9.33
C PRO A 147 -10.47 10.26 8.64
N ILE A 148 -9.98 10.52 7.42
CA ILE A 148 -9.11 9.60 6.67
C ILE A 148 -7.70 9.56 7.27
N GLY A 149 -7.24 10.63 7.90
CA GLY A 149 -5.90 10.67 8.50
C GLY A 149 -5.72 9.65 9.62
N PHE A 150 -6.78 9.41 10.41
CA PHE A 150 -6.76 8.52 11.56
C PHE A 150 -6.45 7.05 11.20
N PRO A 151 -7.16 6.39 10.26
CA PRO A 151 -6.84 5.02 9.85
C PRO A 151 -5.53 4.90 9.07
N VAL A 152 -5.13 5.95 8.33
CA VAL A 152 -3.90 5.93 7.51
C VAL A 152 -2.64 6.09 8.37
N ALA A 153 -2.73 6.78 9.52
CA ALA A 153 -1.60 7.01 10.43
C ALA A 153 -0.93 5.72 10.93
N GLY A 154 -1.67 4.61 11.04
CA GLY A 154 -1.13 3.32 11.49
C GLY A 154 -0.34 2.54 10.44
N LEU A 155 -0.27 3.02 9.19
CA LEU A 155 0.45 2.33 8.13
C LEU A 155 1.96 2.60 8.23
N TRP A 156 2.77 1.55 8.05
CA TRP A 156 4.24 1.66 8.00
C TRP A 156 4.73 2.66 6.94
N LEU A 157 4.01 2.79 5.83
CA LEU A 157 4.35 3.80 4.82
C LEU A 157 4.15 5.22 5.35
N MET A 158 3.10 5.43 6.15
CA MET A 158 2.81 6.74 6.71
C MET A 158 3.88 7.15 7.72
N SER A 159 4.46 6.21 8.48
CA SER A 159 5.58 6.53 9.39
C SER A 159 6.83 7.02 8.68
N HIS A 160 7.05 6.65 7.42
CA HIS A 160 8.18 7.12 6.61
C HIS A 160 7.83 8.34 5.74
N SER A 161 6.58 8.45 5.31
CA SER A 161 6.16 9.46 4.31
C SER A 161 5.52 10.70 4.92
N TRP A 162 5.09 10.68 6.19
CA TRP A 162 4.33 11.79 6.79
C TRP A 162 5.09 13.12 6.69
N PHE A 163 6.40 13.11 6.92
CA PHE A 163 7.22 14.32 6.87
C PHE A 163 7.33 14.86 5.44
N SER A 164 7.51 13.97 4.45
CA SER A 164 7.52 14.35 3.03
C SER A 164 6.17 14.92 2.58
N ILE A 165 5.06 14.37 3.04
CA ILE A 165 3.71 14.90 2.79
C ILE A 165 3.55 16.28 3.41
N PHE A 166 4.00 16.46 4.66
CA PHE A 166 3.97 17.73 5.35
C PHE A 166 4.79 18.80 4.63
N LEU A 167 6.00 18.45 4.19
CA LEU A 167 6.86 19.32 3.40
C LEU A 167 6.20 19.70 2.07
N ALA A 168 5.63 18.72 1.35
CA ALA A 168 4.89 18.98 0.12
C ALA A 168 3.69 19.92 0.35
N TRP A 169 3.00 19.78 1.48
CA TRP A 169 1.91 20.69 1.87
C TRP A 169 2.40 22.11 2.13
N ILE A 170 3.52 22.28 2.86
CA ILE A 170 4.14 23.60 3.07
C ILE A 170 4.57 24.22 1.74
N CYS A 171 5.29 23.48 0.90
CA CYS A 171 5.73 23.96 -0.41
C CYS A 171 4.53 24.40 -1.26
N LYS A 172 3.45 23.62 -1.27
CA LYS A 172 2.20 23.97 -1.96
C LYS A 172 1.54 25.22 -1.37
N ALA A 173 1.47 25.32 -0.05
CA ALA A 173 0.85 26.46 0.63
C ALA A 173 1.62 27.76 0.34
N ILE A 174 2.95 27.72 0.40
CA ILE A 174 3.83 28.84 0.01
C ILE A 174 3.64 29.16 -1.48
N ALA A 175 3.67 28.14 -2.35
CA ALA A 175 3.50 28.31 -3.79
C ALA A 175 2.20 29.07 -4.13
N LEU A 176 1.08 28.67 -3.51
CA LEU A 176 -0.23 29.29 -3.71
C LEU A 176 -0.34 30.67 -3.04
N LYS A 177 0.27 30.87 -1.87
CA LYS A 177 0.20 32.14 -1.13
C LYS A 177 0.98 33.26 -1.82
N TYR A 178 2.18 32.97 -2.35
CA TYR A 178 3.06 34.00 -2.90
C TYR A 178 2.95 34.14 -4.42
N TRP A 179 2.78 33.05 -5.17
CA TRP A 179 2.76 33.09 -6.65
C TRP A 179 1.40 32.76 -7.27
N GLY A 180 0.39 32.48 -6.45
CA GLY A 180 -0.95 32.15 -6.90
C GLY A 180 -1.04 30.89 -7.78
N PRO A 181 -2.17 30.69 -8.48
CA PRO A 181 -2.38 29.51 -9.33
C PRO A 181 -1.41 29.40 -10.51
N ARG A 182 -0.93 30.55 -11.03
CA ARG A 182 0.04 30.58 -12.13
C ARG A 182 1.42 30.09 -11.69
N GLY A 183 1.90 30.52 -10.53
CA GLY A 183 3.16 30.02 -9.98
C GLY A 183 3.11 28.55 -9.61
N PHE A 184 1.99 28.08 -9.06
CA PHE A 184 1.79 26.65 -8.82
C PHE A 184 1.86 25.83 -10.12
N SER A 185 1.24 26.33 -11.19
CA SER A 185 1.29 25.67 -12.50
C SER A 185 2.70 25.67 -13.10
N ALA A 186 3.49 26.73 -12.87
CA ALA A 186 4.88 26.82 -13.30
C ALA A 186 5.83 25.91 -12.47
N ALA A 187 5.52 25.67 -11.19
CA ALA A 187 6.30 24.78 -10.33
C ALA A 187 5.99 23.29 -10.58
N ARG A 188 4.82 22.97 -11.13
CA ARG A 188 4.39 21.59 -11.45
C ARG A 188 5.42 20.78 -12.25
N PRO A 189 6.01 21.26 -13.36
CA PRO A 189 7.01 20.50 -14.12
C PRO A 189 8.26 20.17 -13.29
N PHE A 190 8.68 21.01 -12.35
CA PHE A 190 9.83 20.71 -11.48
C PHE A 190 9.58 19.48 -10.61
N PHE A 191 8.43 19.40 -9.93
CA PHE A 191 8.10 18.25 -9.09
C PHE A 191 7.88 16.97 -9.90
N LEU A 192 7.25 17.07 -11.07
CA LEU A 192 7.14 15.94 -12.00
C LEU A 192 8.52 15.50 -12.49
N GLY A 193 9.41 16.45 -12.77
CA GLY A 193 10.80 16.20 -13.14
C GLY A 193 11.60 15.52 -12.04
N ALA A 194 11.39 15.89 -10.76
CA ALA A 194 12.04 15.23 -9.63
C ALA A 194 11.59 13.76 -9.49
N ILE A 195 10.29 13.51 -9.64
CA ILE A 195 9.73 12.14 -9.63
C ILE A 195 10.30 11.33 -10.81
N LEU A 196 10.25 11.89 -12.03
CA LEU A 196 10.81 11.26 -13.22
C LEU A 196 12.31 11.02 -13.08
N GLY A 197 13.06 11.95 -12.51
CA GLY A 197 14.50 11.82 -12.31
C GLY A 197 14.88 10.64 -11.42
N GLN A 198 14.10 10.37 -10.36
CA GLN A 198 14.29 9.19 -9.53
C GLN A 198 14.10 7.89 -10.34
N PHE A 199 13.03 7.80 -11.12
CA PHE A 199 12.76 6.63 -11.95
C PHE A 199 13.77 6.45 -13.09
N THR A 200 14.20 7.55 -13.73
CA THR A 200 15.22 7.52 -14.78
C THR A 200 16.56 7.09 -14.22
N SER A 201 16.96 7.60 -13.05
CA SER A 201 18.20 7.16 -12.37
C SER A 201 18.17 5.65 -12.08
N ALA A 202 17.05 5.16 -11.53
CA ALA A 202 16.82 3.73 -11.32
C ALA A 202 16.92 2.92 -12.62
N GLY A 203 16.32 3.40 -13.70
CA GLY A 203 16.38 2.75 -15.02
C GLY A 203 17.78 2.74 -15.63
N VAL A 204 18.54 3.83 -15.47
CA VAL A 204 19.94 3.90 -15.94
C VAL A 204 20.80 2.89 -15.19
N TRP A 205 20.67 2.80 -13.88
CA TRP A 205 21.39 1.81 -13.08
C TRP A 205 21.05 0.37 -13.47
N LEU A 206 19.77 0.08 -13.74
CA LEU A 206 19.37 -1.23 -14.27
C LEU A 206 20.05 -1.58 -15.61
N ILE A 207 20.20 -0.59 -16.51
CA ILE A 207 20.87 -0.80 -17.79
C ILE A 207 22.37 -1.04 -17.57
N VAL A 208 23.01 -0.26 -16.69
CA VAL A 208 24.42 -0.44 -16.33
C VAL A 208 24.65 -1.83 -15.72
N ASP A 209 23.78 -2.27 -14.82
CA ASP A 209 23.82 -3.59 -14.19
C ASP A 209 23.69 -4.71 -15.24
N ALA A 210 22.78 -4.53 -16.20
CA ALA A 210 22.60 -5.49 -17.29
C ALA A 210 23.86 -5.63 -18.18
N PHE A 211 24.60 -4.54 -18.43
CA PHE A 211 25.84 -4.58 -19.21
C PHE A 211 27.06 -5.04 -18.41
N THR A 212 27.11 -4.74 -17.11
CA THR A 212 28.27 -5.04 -16.24
C THR A 212 28.15 -6.39 -15.52
N GLY A 213 26.96 -6.99 -15.49
CA GLY A 213 26.68 -8.22 -14.75
C GLY A 213 26.67 -8.05 -13.23
N MET A 214 26.68 -6.82 -12.72
CA MET A 214 26.60 -6.52 -11.29
C MET A 214 25.15 -6.64 -10.80
N THR A 215 24.92 -7.27 -9.65
CA THR A 215 23.56 -7.59 -9.16
C THR A 215 23.21 -7.00 -7.80
N ASP A 216 24.03 -6.08 -7.26
CA ASP A 216 23.90 -5.62 -5.87
C ASP A 216 23.63 -4.11 -5.73
N ASN A 217 23.44 -3.40 -6.84
CA ASN A 217 23.10 -1.98 -6.81
C ASN A 217 21.65 -1.80 -6.34
N ARG A 218 21.47 -1.08 -5.23
CA ARG A 218 20.15 -0.80 -4.66
C ARG A 218 19.44 0.28 -5.48
N ILE A 219 18.58 -0.16 -6.38
CA ILE A 219 17.77 0.72 -7.25
C ILE A 219 16.71 1.48 -6.45
N PHE A 220 16.12 0.84 -5.44
CA PHE A 220 15.17 1.46 -4.50
C PHE A 220 15.53 1.07 -3.07
N SER A 221 15.93 2.04 -2.25
CA SER A 221 16.02 1.92 -0.80
C SER A 221 14.75 2.49 -0.17
N TRP A 222 13.98 1.65 0.50
CA TRP A 222 12.76 2.02 1.23
C TRP A 222 13.03 2.16 2.72
#